data_AF-A0A497QG01-F1
#
_entry.id   AF-A0A497QG01-F1
#
_cell.length_a   1.000
_cell.length_b   1.000
_cell.length_c   1.000
_cell.angle_alpha   90.00
_cell.angle_beta   90.00
_cell.angle_gamma   90.00
#
_symmetry.space_group_name_H-M   'P 1'
#
loop_
_entity.id
_entity.type
_entity.pdbx_description
1 polymer ?
#
loop_
_entity_poly.entity_id
_entity_poly.type
_entity_poly.pdbx_seq_one_letter_code
_entity_poly.pdbx_strand_id
1 'polypeptide(L)'
;MSPKIRIDEQEIEIIEEDYEKELNELLKYKISWKTILKIIILTILAAIAIYFIVIDIFPSDAYIYSLVIVCIIGGIVLISLEHEDDTERLTISILQCQNCDFQTIKAYDKGDYVFKNKGKCSNCERNLQITGIYSVKLAKKQKELKNKKN
;
A
#
# COMPACT_ATOMS: atom_id res chain seq x y z
N MET A 1 3.21 35.30 14.36
CA MET A 1 2.58 34.49 15.41
C MET A 1 2.61 33.05 14.92
N SER A 2 3.61 32.29 15.36
CA SER A 2 3.86 30.93 14.91
C SER A 2 2.80 30.00 15.51
N PRO A 3 2.20 29.06 14.75
CA PRO A 3 1.31 28.06 15.33
C PRO A 3 2.18 27.16 16.20
N LYS A 4 1.97 27.24 17.52
CA LYS A 4 2.68 26.43 18.49
C LYS A 4 1.93 25.10 18.59
N ILE A 5 2.35 24.12 17.81
CA ILE A 5 1.91 22.74 18.01
C ILE A 5 2.59 22.29 19.31
N ARG A 6 1.82 22.30 20.40
CA ARG A 6 2.24 21.72 21.68
C ARG A 6 1.77 20.28 21.65
N ILE A 7 2.56 19.40 21.04
CA ILE A 7 2.34 17.95 21.15
C ILE A 7 2.90 17.58 22.53
N ASP A 8 2.03 17.07 23.41
CA ASP A 8 2.48 16.55 24.70
C ASP A 8 3.34 15.30 24.46
N GLU A 9 4.39 15.12 25.26
CA GLU A 9 5.35 14.00 25.13
C GLU A 9 4.63 12.63 25.23
N GLN A 10 3.51 12.58 25.95
CA GLN A 10 2.61 11.42 26.03
C GLN A 10 1.85 11.14 24.73
N GLU A 11 1.58 12.15 23.91
CA GLU A 11 0.85 11.99 22.65
C GLU A 11 1.77 11.43 21.55
N ILE A 12 3.08 11.70 21.65
CA ILE A 12 4.11 11.13 20.74
C ILE A 12 4.27 9.62 20.99
N GLU A 13 4.31 9.20 22.26
CA GLU A 13 4.47 7.79 22.64
C GLU A 13 3.27 6.94 22.20
N ILE A 14 2.05 7.49 22.31
CA ILE A 14 0.82 6.83 21.81
C ILE A 14 0.84 6.69 20.28
N ILE A 15 1.35 7.70 19.57
CA ILE A 15 1.47 7.65 18.10
C ILE A 15 2.52 6.61 17.67
N GLU A 16 3.68 6.54 18.34
CA GLU A 16 4.71 5.55 18.02
C GLU A 16 4.21 4.12 18.25
N GLU A 17 3.48 3.87 19.34
CA GLU A 17 2.94 2.55 19.67
C GLU A 17 1.84 2.09 18.68
N ASP A 18 1.00 3.01 18.21
CA ASP A 18 -0.01 2.74 17.19
C ASP A 18 0.63 2.49 15.81
N TYR A 19 1.68 3.25 15.45
CA TYR A 19 2.44 3.01 14.22
C TYR A 19 3.15 1.65 14.23
N GLU A 20 3.75 1.25 15.35
CA GLU A 20 4.46 -0.02 15.47
C GLU A 20 3.51 -1.22 15.37
N LYS A 21 2.30 -1.13 15.95
CA LYS A 21 1.24 -2.14 15.78
C LYS A 21 0.76 -2.25 14.35
N GLU A 22 0.50 -1.14 13.68
CA GLU A 22 0.05 -1.14 12.29
C GLU A 22 1.14 -1.68 11.36
N LEU A 23 2.41 -1.34 11.61
CA LEU A 23 3.56 -1.88 10.88
C LEU A 23 3.71 -3.39 11.09
N ASN A 24 3.54 -3.87 12.32
CA ASN A 24 3.60 -5.30 12.64
C ASN A 24 2.42 -6.09 12.03
N GLU A 25 1.23 -5.50 11.93
CA GLU A 25 0.12 -6.11 11.19
C GLU A 25 0.37 -6.13 9.68
N LEU A 26 0.95 -5.08 9.10
CA LEU A 26 1.32 -5.02 7.69
C LEU A 26 2.40 -6.06 7.35
N LEU A 27 3.39 -6.23 8.23
CA LEU A 27 4.43 -7.26 8.10
C LEU A 27 3.82 -8.67 8.15
N LYS A 28 2.82 -8.90 9.01
CA LYS A 28 2.14 -10.20 9.13
C LYS A 28 1.22 -10.51 7.94
N TYR A 29 0.73 -9.49 7.25
CA TYR A 29 -0.29 -9.62 6.20
C TYR A 29 0.26 -9.91 4.79
N LYS A 30 1.52 -9.55 4.48
CA LYS A 30 1.95 -9.43 3.08
C LYS A 30 2.80 -10.56 2.51
N ILE A 31 2.84 -11.74 3.13
CA ILE A 31 3.37 -12.94 2.46
C ILE A 31 2.21 -13.91 2.24
N SER A 32 1.59 -13.77 1.06
CA SER A 32 0.49 -14.63 0.61
C SER A 32 0.95 -16.08 0.65
N TRP A 33 0.27 -16.93 1.43
CA TRP A 33 0.59 -18.36 1.52
C TRP A 33 0.62 -19.06 0.15
N LYS A 34 -0.16 -18.56 -0.81
CA LYS A 34 -0.14 -19.04 -2.20
C LYS A 34 1.21 -18.78 -2.88
N THR A 35 1.91 -17.72 -2.50
CA THR A 35 3.23 -17.37 -3.00
C THR A 35 4.31 -18.26 -2.39
N ILE A 36 4.25 -18.48 -1.07
CA ILE A 36 5.16 -19.42 -0.39
C ILE A 36 5.02 -20.82 -1.00
N LEU A 37 3.79 -21.28 -1.22
CA LEU A 37 3.52 -22.58 -1.84
C LEU A 37 4.14 -22.69 -3.24
N LYS A 38 4.01 -21.66 -4.08
CA LYS A 38 4.62 -21.63 -5.43
C LYS A 38 6.14 -21.70 -5.38
N ILE A 39 6.77 -21.03 -4.42
CA ILE A 39 8.23 -21.05 -4.24
C ILE A 39 8.69 -22.44 -3.80
N ILE A 40 8.01 -23.07 -2.84
CA ILE A 40 8.34 -24.42 -2.37
C ILE A 40 8.18 -25.45 -3.50
N ILE A 41 7.13 -25.33 -4.33
CA ILE A 41 6.94 -26.22 -5.48
C ILE A 41 8.06 -26.03 -6.52
N LEU A 42 8.47 -24.78 -6.78
CA LEU A 42 9.55 -24.47 -7.71
C LEU A 42 10.89 -25.05 -7.25
N THR A 43 11.21 -24.96 -5.95
CA THR A 43 12.45 -25.52 -5.40
C THR A 43 12.47 -27.05 -5.44
N ILE A 44 11.33 -27.70 -5.17
CA ILE A 44 11.19 -29.16 -5.29
C ILE A 44 11.38 -29.61 -6.74
N LEU A 45 10.76 -28.94 -7.72
CA LEU A 45 10.93 -29.26 -9.14
C LEU A 45 12.38 -29.10 -9.61
N ALA A 46 13.06 -28.05 -9.17
CA ALA A 46 14.47 -27.85 -9.48
C ALA A 46 15.35 -28.96 -8.87
N ALA A 47 15.08 -29.38 -7.63
CA ALA A 47 15.81 -30.47 -6.98
C ALA A 47 15.60 -31.82 -7.68
N ILE A 48 14.37 -32.11 -8.13
CA ILE A 48 14.06 -33.31 -8.91
C ILE A 48 14.80 -33.28 -10.25
N ALA A 49 14.80 -32.13 -10.94
CA ALA A 49 15.54 -31.99 -12.20
C ALA A 49 17.04 -32.29 -11.98
N ILE A 50 17.66 -31.70 -10.95
CA ILE A 50 19.07 -31.94 -10.58
C ILE A 50 19.31 -33.43 -10.27
N TYR A 51 18.41 -34.07 -9.53
CA TYR A 51 18.53 -35.50 -9.21
C TYR A 51 18.56 -36.37 -10.48
N PHE A 52 17.72 -36.07 -11.47
CA PHE A 52 17.73 -36.77 -12.76
C PHE A 52 19.03 -36.57 -13.56
N ILE A 53 19.73 -35.45 -13.39
CA ILE A 53 21.06 -35.22 -13.99
C ILE A 53 22.11 -36.13 -13.38
N VAL A 54 22.10 -36.28 -12.05
CA VAL A 54 23.11 -37.08 -11.33
C VAL A 54 23.07 -38.55 -11.70
N ILE A 55 21.90 -39.06 -12.10
CA ILE A 55 21.67 -40.49 -12.40
C ILE A 55 21.83 -40.84 -13.88
N ASP A 56 22.20 -39.89 -14.75
CA ASP A 56 22.47 -40.08 -16.20
C ASP A 56 21.37 -40.86 -16.96
N ILE A 57 20.11 -40.74 -16.51
CA ILE A 57 18.97 -41.44 -17.10
C ILE A 57 18.55 -40.84 -18.45
N PHE A 58 18.96 -39.60 -18.75
CA PHE A 58 18.51 -38.86 -19.94
C PHE A 58 19.65 -38.50 -20.89
N PRO A 59 19.39 -38.44 -22.22
CA PRO A 59 20.39 -38.07 -23.21
C PRO A 59 20.92 -36.65 -23.00
N SER A 60 22.17 -36.41 -23.38
CA SER A 60 22.96 -35.21 -23.03
C SER A 60 22.34 -33.87 -23.45
N ASP A 61 21.47 -33.88 -24.45
CA ASP A 61 20.76 -32.71 -24.96
C ASP A 61 19.54 -32.33 -24.11
N ALA A 62 18.97 -33.27 -23.34
CA ALA A 62 17.82 -33.04 -22.46
C ALA A 62 18.12 -32.04 -21.32
N TYR A 63 19.38 -31.94 -20.88
CA TYR A 63 19.80 -31.06 -19.79
C TYR A 63 19.68 -29.57 -20.15
N ILE A 64 19.95 -29.21 -21.41
CA ILE A 64 19.86 -27.81 -21.87
C ILE A 64 18.40 -27.36 -21.87
N TYR A 65 17.49 -28.20 -22.35
CA TYR A 65 16.05 -27.90 -22.33
C TYR A 65 15.51 -27.76 -20.90
N SER A 66 15.99 -28.60 -19.97
CA SER A 66 15.61 -28.53 -18.56
C SER A 66 16.01 -27.19 -17.91
N LEU A 67 17.25 -26.73 -18.14
CA LEU A 67 17.75 -25.46 -17.60
C LEU A 67 16.97 -24.25 -18.15
N VAL A 68 16.68 -24.25 -19.45
CA VAL A 68 15.92 -23.17 -20.10
C VAL A 68 14.51 -23.05 -19.50
N ILE A 69 13.84 -24.18 -19.25
CA ILE A 69 12.49 -24.19 -18.66
C ILE A 69 12.51 -23.65 -17.22
N VAL A 70 13.49 -24.06 -16.41
CA VAL A 70 13.62 -23.56 -15.03
C VAL A 70 13.86 -22.05 -15.00
N CYS A 71 14.69 -21.52 -15.90
CA CYS A 71 14.93 -20.07 -16.01
C CYS A 71 13.67 -19.31 -16.42
N ILE A 72 12.88 -19.82 -17.37
CA ILE A 72 11.63 -19.19 -17.82
C ILE A 72 10.60 -19.18 -16.69
N ILE A 73 10.39 -20.32 -16.02
CA ILE A 73 9.43 -20.41 -14.91
C ILE A 73 9.87 -19.55 -13.73
N GLY A 74 11.16 -19.58 -13.37
CA GLY A 74 11.74 -18.74 -12.33
C GLY A 74 11.54 -17.25 -12.63
N GLY A 75 11.80 -16.82 -13.86
CA GLY A 75 11.57 -15.45 -14.31
C GLY A 75 10.10 -15.02 -14.19
N ILE A 76 9.15 -15.85 -14.63
CA ILE A 76 7.71 -15.57 -14.54
C ILE A 76 7.26 -15.48 -13.07
N VAL A 77 7.77 -16.35 -12.20
CA VAL A 77 7.45 -16.33 -10.77
C VAL A 77 7.99 -15.05 -10.13
N LEU A 78 9.25 -14.67 -10.41
CA LEU A 78 9.84 -13.43 -9.90
C LEU A 78 9.05 -12.19 -10.34
N ILE A 79 8.68 -12.11 -11.62
CA ILE A 79 7.85 -11.00 -12.15
C ILE A 79 6.48 -10.97 -11.47
N SER A 80 5.89 -12.14 -11.17
CA SER A 80 4.61 -12.23 -10.47
C SER A 80 4.67 -11.81 -9.00
N LEU A 81 5.85 -11.80 -8.37
CA LEU A 81 6.03 -11.31 -6.99
C LEU A 81 6.00 -9.79 -6.92
N GLU A 82 6.38 -9.11 -7.99
CA GLU A 82 6.51 -7.66 -8.06
C GLU A 82 5.18 -6.94 -8.34
N HIS A 83 4.10 -7.68 -8.58
CA HIS A 83 2.77 -7.10 -8.77
C HIS A 83 2.19 -6.65 -7.41
N GLU A 84 2.77 -5.58 -6.86
CA GLU A 84 2.25 -4.93 -5.68
C GLU A 84 0.95 -4.18 -5.99
N ASP A 85 -0.06 -4.55 -5.21
CA ASP A 85 -1.39 -3.95 -5.05
C ASP A 85 -1.53 -2.56 -5.67
N ASP A 86 -2.32 -2.49 -6.74
CA ASP A 86 -2.95 -1.28 -7.25
C ASP A 86 -3.94 -0.80 -6.17
N THR A 87 -3.37 -0.20 -5.12
CA THR A 87 -4.10 0.27 -3.95
C THR A 87 -4.84 1.50 -4.40
N GLU A 88 -6.13 1.31 -4.69
CA GLU A 88 -7.09 2.34 -5.08
C GLU A 88 -6.87 3.60 -4.22
N ARG A 89 -6.37 4.67 -4.86
CA ARG A 89 -6.01 5.92 -4.18
C ARG A 89 -7.22 6.86 -4.17
N LEU A 90 -7.57 7.38 -3.01
CA LEU A 90 -8.58 8.43 -2.89
C LEU A 90 -7.88 9.78 -2.77
N THR A 91 -8.30 10.75 -3.57
CA THR A 91 -7.81 12.13 -3.44
C THR A 91 -8.73 12.93 -2.53
N ILE A 92 -8.15 13.55 -1.50
CA ILE A 92 -8.85 14.38 -0.50
C ILE A 92 -8.33 15.80 -0.56
N SER A 93 -9.19 16.75 -0.19
CA SER A 93 -8.84 18.17 -0.06
C SER A 93 -9.03 18.60 1.39
N ILE A 94 -8.06 19.33 1.91
CA ILE A 94 -8.06 19.89 3.27
C ILE A 94 -8.50 21.34 3.17
N LEU A 95 -9.57 21.70 3.89
CA LEU A 95 -10.02 23.07 4.06
C LEU A 95 -9.61 23.55 5.44
N GLN A 96 -9.00 24.72 5.49
CA GLN A 96 -8.60 25.38 6.72
C GLN A 96 -9.18 26.79 6.75
N CYS A 97 -9.59 27.23 7.94
CA CYS A 97 -10.04 28.60 8.11
C CYS A 97 -8.84 29.56 8.15
N GLN A 98 -9.00 30.74 7.56
CA GLN A 98 -7.98 31.79 7.59
C GLN A 98 -7.96 32.60 8.90
N ASN A 99 -8.79 32.27 9.90
CA ASN A 99 -8.91 33.05 11.14
C ASN A 99 -8.88 32.23 12.43
N CYS A 100 -9.33 30.98 12.38
CA CYS A 100 -9.29 30.08 13.53
C CYS A 100 -8.64 28.76 13.11
N ASP A 101 -8.37 27.90 14.08
CA ASP A 101 -7.71 26.61 13.87
C ASP A 101 -8.66 25.52 13.35
N PHE A 102 -9.81 25.92 12.78
CA PHE A 102 -10.78 24.97 12.23
C PHE A 102 -10.26 24.40 10.89
N GLN A 103 -10.19 23.07 10.82
CA GLN A 103 -9.82 22.31 9.64
C GLN A 103 -10.84 21.20 9.37
N THR A 104 -11.16 20.96 8.10
CA THR A 104 -12.05 19.89 7.68
C THR A 104 -11.53 19.20 6.42
N ILE A 105 -11.74 17.89 6.32
CA ILE A 105 -11.30 17.05 5.22
C ILE A 105 -12.52 16.68 4.38
N LYS A 106 -12.41 16.82 3.07
CA LYS A 106 -13.45 16.38 2.12
C LYS A 106 -12.87 15.61 0.95
N ALA A 107 -13.73 14.89 0.23
CA ALA A 107 -13.35 14.31 -1.06
C ALA A 107 -12.99 15.41 -2.07
N TYR A 108 -11.98 15.15 -2.89
CA TYR A 108 -11.60 16.06 -3.98
C TYR A 108 -12.76 16.20 -4.98
N ASP A 109 -13.02 17.44 -5.38
CA ASP A 109 -13.99 17.78 -6.42
C ASP A 109 -13.28 18.45 -7.60
N LYS A 110 -13.82 18.26 -8.81
CA LYS A 110 -13.19 18.79 -10.04
C LYS A 110 -13.10 20.32 -9.95
N GLY A 111 -11.89 20.83 -10.13
CA GLY A 111 -11.59 22.26 -10.05
C GLY A 111 -11.25 22.76 -8.64
N ASP A 112 -11.05 21.87 -7.67
CA ASP A 112 -10.39 22.21 -6.41
C ASP A 112 -8.89 22.44 -6.65
N TYR A 113 -8.36 23.53 -6.09
CA TYR A 113 -6.94 23.89 -6.16
C TYR A 113 -6.50 24.51 -4.83
N VAL A 114 -5.20 24.44 -4.54
CA VAL A 114 -4.62 25.00 -3.31
C VAL A 114 -4.81 26.51 -3.29
N PHE A 115 -5.20 27.06 -2.15
CA PHE A 115 -5.61 28.44 -1.91
C PHE A 115 -6.97 28.86 -2.49
N LYS A 116 -7.80 27.93 -2.98
CA LYS A 116 -9.18 28.23 -3.38
C LYS A 116 -10.09 28.46 -2.17
N ASN A 117 -10.87 29.55 -2.19
CA ASN A 117 -11.90 29.80 -1.18
C ASN A 117 -13.13 28.89 -1.42
N LYS A 118 -13.58 28.20 -0.37
CA LYS A 118 -14.67 27.21 -0.40
C LYS A 118 -15.66 27.46 0.75
N GLY A 119 -16.38 28.58 0.65
CA GLY A 119 -17.44 28.93 1.58
C GLY A 119 -16.95 29.54 2.88
N LYS A 120 -17.83 29.55 3.88
CA LYS A 120 -17.59 30.17 5.19
C LYS A 120 -17.38 29.10 6.27
N CYS A 121 -16.53 29.40 7.24
CA CYS A 121 -16.26 28.58 8.40
C CYS A 121 -17.48 28.58 9.33
N SER A 122 -17.90 27.41 9.80
CA SER A 122 -19.02 27.26 10.73
C SER A 122 -18.76 27.86 12.11
N ASN A 123 -17.49 28.09 12.48
CA ASN A 123 -17.12 28.56 13.81
C ASN A 123 -16.90 30.08 13.89
N CYS A 124 -16.44 30.72 12.81
CA CYS A 124 -16.11 32.15 12.82
C CYS A 124 -16.55 32.92 11.57
N GLU A 125 -17.34 32.29 10.69
CA GLU A 125 -17.93 32.87 9.46
C GLU A 125 -16.94 33.42 8.42
N ARG A 126 -15.64 33.33 8.67
CA ARG A 126 -14.56 33.71 7.75
C ARG A 126 -14.40 32.68 6.63
N ASN A 127 -13.67 33.06 5.59
CA ASN A 127 -13.46 32.19 4.42
C ASN A 127 -12.69 30.92 4.81
N LEU A 128 -13.22 29.77 4.37
CA LEU A 128 -12.50 28.51 4.32
C LEU A 128 -11.69 28.46 3.04
N GLN A 129 -10.44 28.01 3.15
CA GLN A 129 -9.52 27.92 2.02
C GLN A 129 -8.93 26.51 1.94
N ILE A 130 -8.80 25.97 0.73
CA ILE A 130 -8.11 24.69 0.53
C ILE A 130 -6.62 24.90 0.76
N THR A 131 -6.03 24.22 1.74
CA THR A 131 -4.58 24.35 2.05
C THR A 131 -3.75 23.20 1.51
N GLY A 132 -4.37 22.07 1.17
CA GLY A 132 -3.67 20.94 0.59
C GLY A 132 -4.60 19.95 -0.09
N ILE A 133 -4.06 19.25 -1.09
CA ILE A 133 -4.72 18.16 -1.80
C ILE A 133 -3.79 16.96 -1.75
N TYR A 134 -4.27 15.86 -1.18
CA TYR A 134 -3.45 14.68 -0.93
C TYR A 134 -4.12 13.44 -1.53
N SER A 135 -3.32 12.55 -2.10
CA SER A 135 -3.77 11.21 -2.49
C SER A 135 -3.41 10.23 -1.38
N VAL A 136 -4.42 9.68 -0.73
CA VAL A 136 -4.26 8.69 0.34
C VAL A 136 -4.59 7.29 -0.18
N LYS A 137 -3.84 6.29 0.30
CA LYS A 137 -4.16 4.88 0.01
C LYS A 137 -5.39 4.49 0.84
N LEU A 138 -6.43 3.94 0.20
CA LEU A 138 -7.56 3.40 0.94
C LEU A 138 -7.12 2.10 1.62
N ALA A 139 -6.97 2.10 2.95
CA ALA A 139 -6.88 0.84 3.69
C ALA A 139 -8.14 0.02 3.41
N LYS A 140 -7.99 -1.27 3.08
CA LYS A 140 -9.05 -2.20 2.61
C LYS A 140 -10.35 -2.11 3.44
N LYS A 141 -10.26 -1.76 4.72
CA LYS A 141 -11.38 -1.55 5.67
C LYS A 141 -12.44 -0.53 5.21
N GLN A 142 -12.10 0.47 4.40
CA GLN A 142 -13.09 1.45 3.91
C GLN A 142 -13.98 0.92 2.76
N LYS A 143 -13.52 -0.11 2.04
CA LYS A 143 -14.27 -0.75 0.95
C LYS A 143 -15.47 -1.54 1.50
N GLU A 144 -15.32 -2.11 2.69
CA GLU A 144 -16.39 -2.83 3.41
C GLU A 144 -17.48 -1.87 3.94
N LEU A 145 -17.12 -0.67 4.39
CA LEU A 145 -18.07 0.33 4.89
C LEU A 145 -18.88 1.00 3.77
N LYS A 146 -18.35 1.09 2.55
CA LYS A 146 -19.10 1.57 1.37
C LYS A 146 -20.11 0.53 0.86
N ASN A 147 -19.75 -0.75 0.85
CA ASN A 147 -20.68 -1.81 0.41
C ASN A 147 -21.80 -2.09 1.40
N LYS A 148 -21.65 -1.76 2.69
CA LYS A 148 -22.71 -1.92 3.69
C LYS A 148 -23.78 -0.80 3.68
N LYS A 149 -23.60 0.22 2.83
CA LYS A 149 -24.54 1.35 2.66
C LYS A 149 -25.31 1.32 1.34
N ASN A 150 -25.12 0.28 0.51
CA ASN A 150 -25.94 0.00 -0.67
C ASN A 150 -26.84 -1.21 -0.42
#